data_AF-A0A1H7C4S2-F1
#
_entry.id   AF-A0A1H7C4S2-F1
#
_cell.length_a   1.000
_cell.length_b   1.000
_cell.length_c   1.000
_cell.angle_alpha   90.00
_cell.angle_beta   90.00
_cell.angle_gamma   90.00
#
_symmetry.space_group_name_H-M   'P 1'
#
loop_
_entity.id
_entity.type
_entity.pdbx_description
1 polymer ?
#
loop_
_entity_poly.entity_id
_entity_poly.type
_entity_poly.pdbx_seq_one_letter_code
_entity_poly.pdbx_strand_id
1 'polypeptide(L)'
;MGKPPDLVAAEYALGSVDVERVPWYAADWLANGHDGPALRELAGLDGTDPRLIGELLPDALTEVGVAIPSPADAADAWFASLAQRLIDGEVDERTVSEHASAFVSWHLDLDEIWRSPFTDLHVIVDEWDQGWGRGNQELAAVVRQLCRDQLSRVPASSGLDLMNLAHSSARQQVDGLRRLLNGWDFIGVHHPHTNVDEYDCLIGPLLARMATGTNADDLSTYLSAEIRGHFGITVSDTSIRAFAQRLLTWWGTNQKHR
;
A
#
# COMPACT_ATOMS: atom_id res chain seq x y z
N MET A 1 -13.37 5.60 3.77
CA MET A 1 -13.91 5.32 2.41
C MET A 1 -13.81 3.84 2.12
N GLY A 2 -14.94 3.19 1.83
CA GLY A 2 -15.05 1.74 1.58
C GLY A 2 -14.14 1.26 0.47
N LYS A 3 -13.62 0.03 0.61
CA LYS A 3 -12.97 -0.68 -0.49
C LYS A 3 -14.04 -1.50 -1.20
N PRO A 4 -14.14 -1.49 -2.55
CA PRO A 4 -15.18 -2.26 -3.24
C PRO A 4 -15.00 -3.78 -3.01
N PRO A 5 -16.08 -4.57 -2.98
CA PRO A 5 -15.98 -6.00 -2.69
C PRO A 5 -15.12 -6.79 -3.68
N ASP A 6 -15.17 -6.45 -4.98
CA ASP A 6 -14.34 -7.11 -6.01
C ASP A 6 -12.83 -6.96 -5.74
N LEU A 7 -12.42 -5.79 -5.26
CA LEU A 7 -11.02 -5.54 -4.93
C LEU A 7 -10.61 -6.28 -3.66
N VAL A 8 -11.50 -6.38 -2.66
CA VAL A 8 -11.24 -7.21 -1.47
C VAL A 8 -11.18 -8.70 -1.85
N ALA A 9 -12.03 -9.17 -2.77
CA ALA A 9 -12.00 -10.55 -3.26
C ALA A 9 -10.69 -10.85 -4.01
N ALA A 10 -10.21 -9.93 -4.84
CA ALA A 10 -8.92 -10.06 -5.51
C ALA A 10 -7.76 -10.09 -4.52
N GLU A 11 -7.71 -9.14 -3.57
CA GLU A 11 -6.70 -9.14 -2.52
C GLU A 11 -6.76 -10.42 -1.67
N TYR A 12 -7.95 -10.97 -1.44
CA TYR A 12 -8.16 -12.17 -0.64
C TYR A 12 -7.60 -13.40 -1.35
N ALA A 13 -7.92 -13.53 -2.65
CA ALA A 13 -7.36 -14.58 -3.51
C ALA A 13 -5.83 -14.53 -3.58
N LEU A 14 -5.25 -13.33 -3.44
CA LEU A 14 -3.82 -13.08 -3.42
C LEU A 14 -3.20 -13.17 -2.01
N GLY A 15 -3.99 -13.37 -0.95
CA GLY A 15 -3.48 -13.42 0.42
C GLY A 15 -2.91 -12.08 0.93
N SER A 16 -3.33 -10.96 0.33
CA SER A 16 -2.82 -9.61 0.62
C SER A 16 -3.84 -8.70 1.33
N VAL A 17 -4.97 -9.26 1.76
CA VAL A 17 -6.02 -8.51 2.47
C VAL A 17 -5.51 -8.01 3.81
N ASP A 18 -5.73 -6.72 4.02
CA ASP A 18 -5.59 -6.03 5.29
C ASP A 18 -6.74 -6.43 6.22
N VAL A 19 -6.58 -7.57 6.91
CA VAL A 19 -7.62 -8.23 7.72
C VAL A 19 -8.22 -7.29 8.78
N GLU A 20 -7.41 -6.42 9.38
CA GLU A 20 -7.86 -5.47 10.41
C GLU A 20 -8.90 -4.48 9.88
N ARG A 21 -8.89 -4.21 8.57
CA ARG A 21 -9.79 -3.26 7.92
C ARG A 21 -11.01 -3.90 7.28
N VAL A 22 -11.03 -5.23 7.15
CA VAL A 22 -12.14 -5.97 6.54
C VAL A 22 -13.48 -5.68 7.22
N PRO A 23 -13.59 -5.65 8.56
CA PRO A 23 -14.86 -5.32 9.22
C PRO A 23 -15.38 -3.93 8.84
N TRP A 24 -14.47 -2.98 8.65
CA TRP A 24 -14.82 -1.62 8.26
C TRP A 24 -15.31 -1.55 6.80
N TYR A 25 -14.74 -2.37 5.90
CA TYR A 25 -15.26 -2.50 4.52
C TYR A 25 -16.63 -3.17 4.49
N ALA A 26 -16.82 -4.24 5.28
CA ALA A 26 -18.10 -4.92 5.42
C ALA A 26 -19.21 -3.96 5.92
N ALA A 27 -18.89 -3.09 6.87
CA ALA A 27 -19.82 -2.05 7.34
C ALA A 27 -20.19 -1.05 6.24
N ASP A 28 -19.23 -0.67 5.37
CA ASP A 28 -19.49 0.21 4.23
C ASP A 28 -20.37 -0.48 3.17
N TRP A 29 -20.18 -1.79 2.92
CA TRP A 29 -21.03 -2.56 2.01
C TRP A 29 -22.48 -2.64 2.51
N LEU A 30 -22.67 -2.84 3.82
CA LEU A 30 -23.99 -2.76 4.45
C LEU A 30 -24.65 -1.38 4.24
N ALA A 31 -23.87 -0.32 4.44
CA ALA A 31 -24.36 1.06 4.23
C ALA A 31 -24.74 1.34 2.77
N ASN A 32 -24.10 0.66 1.81
CA ASN A 32 -24.39 0.75 0.39
C ASN A 32 -25.54 -0.18 -0.08
N GLY A 33 -26.24 -0.85 0.85
CA GLY A 33 -27.46 -1.61 0.56
C GLY A 33 -27.24 -3.10 0.31
N HIS A 34 -26.02 -3.61 0.49
CA HIS A 34 -25.80 -5.04 0.61
C HIS A 34 -26.27 -5.54 1.97
N ASP A 35 -26.63 -6.82 2.07
CA ASP A 35 -27.11 -7.37 3.33
C ASP A 35 -26.99 -8.90 3.35
N GLY A 36 -26.64 -9.44 4.50
CA GLY A 36 -26.49 -10.88 4.70
C GLY A 36 -25.95 -11.21 6.10
N PRO A 37 -26.19 -12.43 6.62
CA PRO A 37 -25.76 -12.81 7.95
C PRO A 37 -24.23 -12.77 8.13
N ALA A 38 -23.46 -13.33 7.19
CA ALA A 38 -22.00 -13.31 7.29
C ALA A 38 -21.45 -11.88 7.17
N LEU A 39 -22.04 -11.06 6.30
CA LEU A 39 -21.67 -9.66 6.13
C LEU A 39 -21.90 -8.83 7.40
N ARG A 40 -23.04 -9.02 8.08
CA ARG A 40 -23.33 -8.32 9.35
C ARG A 40 -22.41 -8.76 10.47
N GLU A 41 -22.11 -10.05 10.56
CA GLU A 41 -21.20 -10.58 11.56
C GLU A 41 -19.79 -10.04 11.33
N LEU A 42 -19.32 -10.08 10.08
CA LEU A 42 -18.02 -9.53 9.68
C LEU A 42 -17.91 -8.03 9.98
N ALA A 43 -18.96 -7.25 9.70
CA ALA A 43 -19.00 -5.81 10.02
C ALA A 43 -19.02 -5.49 11.51
N GLY A 44 -19.44 -6.46 12.34
CA GLY A 44 -19.48 -6.34 13.80
C GLY A 44 -18.15 -6.64 14.49
N LEU A 45 -17.15 -7.13 13.76
CA LEU A 45 -15.82 -7.42 14.32
C LEU A 45 -14.98 -6.15 14.50
N ASP A 46 -14.02 -6.21 15.41
CA ASP A 46 -13.08 -5.12 15.70
C ASP A 46 -11.75 -5.22 14.94
N GLY A 47 -11.61 -6.23 14.06
CA GLY A 47 -10.42 -6.45 13.24
C GLY A 47 -9.30 -7.25 13.94
N THR A 48 -9.47 -7.64 15.21
CA THR A 48 -8.41 -8.25 16.01
C THR A 48 -8.28 -9.77 15.90
N ASP A 49 -9.23 -10.44 15.23
CA ASP A 49 -9.20 -11.88 14.96
C ASP A 49 -9.08 -12.17 13.44
N PRO A 50 -7.85 -12.22 12.90
CA PRO A 50 -7.59 -12.54 11.50
C PRO A 50 -8.19 -13.87 11.04
N ARG A 51 -8.28 -14.85 11.94
CA ARG A 51 -8.77 -16.19 11.62
C ARG A 51 -10.26 -16.15 11.37
N LEU A 52 -11.02 -15.53 12.27
CA LEU A 52 -12.47 -15.35 12.13
C LEU A 52 -12.81 -14.50 10.90
N ILE A 53 -12.02 -13.45 10.64
CA ILE A 53 -12.16 -12.62 9.44
C ILE A 53 -11.95 -13.46 8.16
N GLY A 54 -10.92 -14.30 8.14
CA GLY A 54 -10.64 -15.20 7.03
C GLY A 54 -11.71 -16.26 6.79
N GLU A 55 -12.43 -16.68 7.84
CA GLU A 55 -13.56 -17.61 7.77
C GLU A 55 -14.84 -16.95 7.23
N LEU A 56 -15.14 -15.73 7.66
CA LEU A 56 -16.38 -15.02 7.31
C LEU A 56 -16.31 -14.29 5.97
N LEU A 57 -15.12 -13.87 5.54
CA LEU A 57 -14.95 -13.05 4.34
C LEU A 57 -15.44 -13.73 3.05
N PRO A 58 -15.17 -15.03 2.78
CA PRO A 58 -15.70 -15.70 1.58
C PRO A 58 -17.22 -15.72 1.50
N ASP A 59 -17.89 -15.96 2.63
CA ASP A 59 -19.34 -16.00 2.70
C ASP A 59 -19.92 -14.58 2.54
N ALA A 60 -19.31 -13.58 3.18
CA ALA A 60 -19.69 -12.17 3.01
C ALA A 60 -19.52 -11.69 1.55
N LEU A 61 -18.45 -12.10 0.85
CA LEU A 61 -18.24 -11.80 -0.57
C LEU A 61 -19.33 -12.45 -1.44
N THR A 62 -19.70 -13.68 -1.12
CA THR A 62 -20.79 -14.39 -1.81
C THR A 62 -22.13 -13.68 -1.61
N GLU A 63 -22.42 -13.20 -0.40
CA GLU A 63 -23.65 -12.45 -0.07
C GLU A 63 -23.77 -11.12 -0.83
N VAL A 64 -22.63 -10.44 -1.08
CA VAL A 64 -22.61 -9.22 -1.91
C VAL A 64 -22.58 -9.51 -3.42
N GLY A 65 -22.62 -10.79 -3.81
CA GLY A 65 -22.67 -11.22 -5.21
C GLY A 65 -21.31 -11.27 -5.92
N VAL A 66 -20.21 -11.29 -5.15
CA VAL A 66 -18.84 -11.32 -5.68
C VAL A 66 -18.24 -12.71 -5.47
N ALA A 67 -17.82 -13.33 -6.57
CA ALA A 67 -17.06 -14.57 -6.53
C ALA A 67 -15.59 -14.27 -6.25
N ILE A 68 -14.93 -15.10 -5.44
CA ILE A 68 -13.47 -15.02 -5.27
C ILE A 68 -12.81 -15.45 -6.59
N PRO A 69 -12.03 -14.57 -7.23
CA PRO A 69 -11.37 -14.87 -8.50
C PRO A 69 -10.25 -15.91 -8.35
N SER A 70 -9.85 -16.51 -9.47
CA SER A 70 -8.59 -17.26 -9.50
C SER A 70 -7.40 -16.32 -9.22
N PRO A 71 -6.24 -16.80 -8.73
CA PRO A 71 -5.08 -15.94 -8.52
C PRO A 71 -4.66 -15.15 -9.77
N ALA A 72 -4.82 -15.73 -10.96
CA ALA A 72 -4.55 -15.06 -12.23
C ALA A 72 -5.54 -13.91 -12.49
N ASP A 73 -6.84 -14.17 -12.37
CA ASP A 73 -7.87 -13.14 -12.56
C ASP A 73 -7.79 -12.04 -11.48
N ALA A 74 -7.39 -12.42 -10.26
CA ALA A 74 -7.16 -11.51 -9.14
C ALA A 74 -6.00 -10.54 -9.42
N ALA A 75 -4.89 -11.07 -9.95
CA ALA A 75 -3.74 -10.26 -10.35
C ALA A 75 -4.11 -9.29 -11.49
N ASP A 76 -4.88 -9.76 -12.47
CA ASP A 76 -5.35 -8.92 -13.59
C ASP A 76 -6.29 -7.79 -13.12
N ALA A 77 -7.23 -8.09 -12.21
CA ALA A 77 -8.13 -7.11 -11.62
C ALA A 77 -7.38 -6.08 -10.75
N TRP A 78 -6.42 -6.54 -9.95
CA TRP A 78 -5.56 -5.67 -9.16
C TRP A 78 -4.76 -4.72 -10.05
N PHE A 79 -4.19 -5.22 -11.15
CA PHE A 79 -3.42 -4.39 -12.07
C PHE A 79 -4.31 -3.41 -12.83
N ALA A 80 -5.51 -3.82 -13.25
CA ALA A 80 -6.48 -2.93 -13.87
C ALA A 80 -6.87 -1.76 -12.93
N SER A 81 -7.07 -2.04 -11.63
CA SER A 81 -7.32 -1.00 -10.62
C SER A 81 -6.13 -0.02 -10.51
N LEU A 82 -4.91 -0.53 -10.46
CA LEU A 82 -3.71 0.31 -10.42
C LEU A 82 -3.51 1.14 -11.71
N ALA A 83 -3.77 0.54 -12.87
CA ALA A 83 -3.74 1.20 -14.17
C ALA A 83 -4.77 2.32 -14.27
N GLN A 84 -5.98 2.10 -13.74
CA GLN A 84 -7.03 3.11 -13.73
C GLN A 84 -6.63 4.31 -12.87
N ARG A 85 -6.06 4.08 -11.68
CA ARG A 85 -5.54 5.15 -10.82
C ARG A 85 -4.45 5.98 -11.47
N LEU A 86 -3.63 5.40 -12.36
CA LEU A 86 -2.67 6.14 -13.17
C LEU A 86 -3.38 7.05 -14.20
N ILE A 87 -4.42 6.53 -14.86
CA ILE A 87 -5.21 7.30 -15.84
C ILE A 87 -5.95 8.45 -15.18
N ASP A 88 -6.47 8.23 -13.97
CA ASP A 88 -7.15 9.24 -13.15
C ASP A 88 -6.17 10.24 -12.52
N GLY A 89 -4.86 10.01 -12.64
CA GLY A 89 -3.79 10.91 -12.18
C GLY A 89 -3.52 10.84 -10.68
N GLU A 90 -3.97 9.78 -10.01
CA GLU A 90 -3.82 9.58 -8.57
C GLU A 90 -2.48 8.98 -8.16
N VAL A 91 -1.86 8.27 -9.10
CA VAL A 91 -0.52 7.71 -8.98
C VAL A 91 0.26 8.05 -10.24
N ASP A 92 1.58 8.19 -10.13
CA ASP A 92 2.45 8.35 -11.29
C ASP A 92 2.99 7.00 -11.78
N GLU A 93 3.66 7.02 -12.94
CA GLU A 93 4.15 5.80 -13.58
C GLU A 93 5.17 5.06 -12.72
N ARG A 94 5.97 5.81 -11.96
CA ARG A 94 6.95 5.24 -11.04
C ARG A 94 6.25 4.49 -9.91
N THR A 95 5.24 5.09 -9.31
CA THR A 95 4.42 4.47 -8.25
C THR A 95 3.76 3.19 -8.76
N VAL A 96 3.30 3.17 -10.02
CA VAL A 96 2.76 1.96 -10.64
C VAL A 96 3.83 0.87 -10.76
N SER A 97 5.02 1.18 -11.26
CA SER A 97 6.14 0.22 -11.33
C SER A 97 6.55 -0.29 -9.95
N GLU A 98 6.62 0.58 -8.94
CA GLU A 98 6.97 0.21 -7.57
C GLU A 98 5.93 -0.73 -6.95
N HIS A 99 4.64 -0.43 -7.12
CA HIS A 99 3.56 -1.29 -6.63
C HIS A 99 3.51 -2.63 -7.37
N ALA A 100 3.66 -2.63 -8.69
CA ALA A 100 3.71 -3.86 -9.48
C ALA A 100 4.93 -4.72 -9.12
N SER A 101 6.11 -4.10 -8.93
CA SER A 101 7.32 -4.81 -8.49
C SER A 101 7.18 -5.39 -7.09
N ALA A 102 6.60 -4.63 -6.16
CA ALA A 102 6.27 -5.15 -4.84
C ALA A 102 5.32 -6.34 -4.97
N PHE A 103 4.26 -6.22 -5.76
CA PHE A 103 3.32 -7.31 -6.01
C PHE A 103 4.02 -8.58 -6.52
N VAL A 104 4.90 -8.48 -7.52
CA VAL A 104 5.72 -9.63 -7.98
C VAL A 104 6.57 -10.21 -6.86
N SER A 105 7.22 -9.35 -6.08
CA SER A 105 8.13 -9.77 -5.00
C SER A 105 7.40 -10.51 -3.86
N TRP A 106 6.14 -10.14 -3.58
CA TRP A 106 5.31 -10.79 -2.57
C TRP A 106 4.68 -12.11 -3.04
N HIS A 107 4.67 -12.39 -4.35
CA HIS A 107 3.95 -13.52 -4.96
C HIS A 107 4.81 -14.30 -5.97
N LEU A 108 6.12 -14.43 -5.71
CA LEU A 108 7.08 -15.11 -6.60
C LEU A 108 6.74 -16.59 -6.88
N ASP A 109 5.83 -17.17 -6.09
CA ASP A 109 5.31 -18.54 -6.15
C ASP A 109 4.15 -18.73 -7.15
N LEU A 110 3.56 -17.65 -7.68
CA LEU A 110 2.52 -17.71 -8.70
C LEU A 110 3.15 -17.71 -10.11
N ASP A 111 3.21 -18.89 -10.75
CA ASP A 111 3.71 -19.09 -12.12
C ASP A 111 3.02 -18.17 -13.15
N GLU A 112 1.78 -17.78 -12.88
CA GLU A 112 0.96 -16.91 -13.72
C GLU A 112 1.46 -15.45 -13.75
N ILE A 113 2.11 -14.96 -12.69
CA ILE A 113 2.64 -13.59 -12.62
C ILE A 113 3.78 -13.39 -13.62
N TRP A 114 4.56 -14.44 -13.90
CA TRP A 114 5.64 -14.42 -14.89
C TRP A 114 5.15 -14.36 -16.35
N ARG A 115 3.85 -14.52 -16.60
CA ARG A 115 3.23 -14.41 -17.94
C ARG A 115 2.43 -13.12 -18.15
N SER A 116 2.47 -12.22 -17.18
CA SER A 116 1.68 -10.98 -17.12
C SER A 116 2.59 -9.73 -17.27
N PRO A 117 2.05 -8.56 -17.68
CA PRO A 117 2.76 -7.26 -17.69
C PRO A 117 3.50 -6.90 -16.39
N PHE A 118 3.20 -7.56 -15.28
CA PHE A 118 3.96 -7.48 -14.03
C PHE A 118 5.47 -7.74 -14.19
N THR A 119 5.86 -8.67 -15.06
CA THR A 119 7.29 -8.96 -15.28
C THR A 119 7.99 -7.78 -15.94
N ASP A 120 7.35 -7.16 -16.93
CA ASP A 120 7.88 -5.99 -17.62
C ASP A 120 7.98 -4.78 -16.66
N LEU A 121 6.99 -4.59 -15.78
CA LEU A 121 6.99 -3.53 -14.77
C LEU A 121 8.01 -3.76 -13.67
N HIS A 122 8.24 -5.01 -13.26
CA HIS A 122 9.26 -5.38 -12.29
C HIS A 122 10.67 -5.07 -12.81
N VAL A 123 10.95 -5.39 -14.08
CA VAL A 123 12.24 -5.05 -14.71
C VAL A 123 12.44 -3.53 -14.84
N ILE A 124 11.36 -2.80 -15.15
CA ILE A 124 11.41 -1.33 -15.29
C ILE A 124 11.69 -0.63 -13.96
N VAL A 125 11.35 -1.22 -12.81
CA VAL A 125 11.56 -0.56 -11.50
C VAL A 125 13.05 -0.25 -11.27
N ASP A 126 13.93 -1.16 -11.68
CA ASP A 126 15.37 -1.05 -11.51
C ASP A 126 16.00 -0.01 -12.46
N GLU A 127 15.32 0.33 -13.57
CA GLU A 127 15.82 1.31 -14.55
C GLU A 127 15.61 2.77 -14.11
N TRP A 128 14.65 3.06 -13.21
CA TRP A 128 14.30 4.44 -12.82
C TRP A 128 15.43 5.20 -12.10
N ASP A 129 16.27 4.50 -11.33
CA ASP A 129 17.24 5.14 -10.42
C ASP A 129 18.70 4.94 -10.79
N GLN A 130 18.99 4.06 -11.77
CA GLN A 130 20.36 3.61 -11.97
C GLN A 130 21.11 4.30 -13.11
N GLY A 131 20.45 5.17 -13.88
CA GLY A 131 21.10 5.98 -14.91
C GLY A 131 21.67 5.18 -16.10
N TRP A 132 21.31 3.90 -16.21
CA TRP A 132 21.55 3.05 -17.37
C TRP A 132 20.20 2.53 -17.90
N GLY A 133 20.06 2.38 -19.21
CA GLY A 133 18.80 1.98 -19.84
C GLY A 133 17.98 3.16 -20.38
N ARG A 134 16.65 3.04 -20.33
CA ARG A 134 15.72 4.03 -20.88
C ARG A 134 15.68 5.29 -20.00
N GLY A 135 15.43 6.45 -20.60
CA GLY A 135 15.23 7.69 -19.84
C GLY A 135 13.87 7.73 -19.13
N ASN A 136 13.74 8.50 -18.05
CA ASN A 136 12.49 8.62 -17.27
C ASN A 136 11.24 8.89 -18.11
N GLN A 137 11.35 9.69 -19.18
CA GLN A 137 10.23 9.97 -20.07
C GLN A 137 9.82 8.74 -20.91
N GLU A 138 10.80 7.91 -21.30
CA GLU A 138 10.57 6.68 -22.04
C GLU A 138 10.02 5.58 -21.12
N LEU A 139 10.54 5.46 -19.88
CA LEU A 139 9.98 4.59 -18.85
C LEU A 139 8.52 4.94 -18.55
N ALA A 140 8.21 6.23 -18.37
CA ALA A 140 6.83 6.69 -18.17
C ALA A 140 5.93 6.33 -19.36
N ALA A 141 6.42 6.49 -20.59
CA ALA A 141 5.65 6.13 -21.78
C ALA A 141 5.34 4.62 -21.84
N VAL A 142 6.30 3.78 -21.45
CA VAL A 142 6.13 2.32 -21.41
C VAL A 142 5.11 1.92 -20.34
N VAL A 143 5.21 2.45 -19.12
CA VAL A 143 4.25 2.14 -18.04
C VAL A 143 2.83 2.56 -18.44
N ARG A 144 2.66 3.76 -19.02
CA ARG A 144 1.36 4.20 -19.55
C ARG A 144 0.82 3.26 -20.61
N GLN A 145 1.68 2.78 -21.51
CA GLN A 145 1.27 1.85 -22.56
C GLN A 145 0.81 0.52 -21.98
N LEU A 146 1.58 -0.06 -21.05
CA LEU A 146 1.20 -1.31 -20.36
C LEU A 146 -0.13 -1.17 -19.61
N CYS A 147 -0.35 -0.04 -18.94
CA CYS A 147 -1.61 0.23 -18.24
C CYS A 147 -2.80 0.33 -19.20
N ARG A 148 -2.64 1.01 -20.35
CA ARG A 148 -3.70 1.08 -21.38
C ARG A 148 -3.98 -0.29 -22.01
N ASP A 149 -2.92 -1.05 -22.30
CA ASP A 149 -3.05 -2.38 -22.87
C ASP A 149 -3.80 -3.31 -21.90
N GLN A 150 -3.52 -3.23 -20.60
CA GLN A 150 -4.25 -3.98 -19.57
C GLN A 150 -5.74 -3.59 -19.55
N LEU A 151 -6.05 -2.30 -19.49
CA LEU A 151 -7.44 -1.82 -19.48
C LEU A 151 -8.20 -2.17 -20.77
N SER A 152 -7.51 -2.33 -21.89
CA SER A 152 -8.12 -2.78 -23.16
C SER A 152 -8.39 -4.28 -23.22
N ARG A 153 -7.69 -5.08 -22.40
CA ARG A 153 -7.84 -6.54 -22.33
C ARG A 153 -8.93 -6.98 -21.36
N VAL A 154 -9.18 -6.20 -20.31
CA VAL A 154 -10.28 -6.44 -19.36
C VAL A 154 -11.57 -5.91 -20.00
N PRO A 155 -12.53 -6.77 -20.41
CA PRO A 155 -13.79 -6.28 -20.95
C PRO A 155 -14.52 -5.45 -19.90
N ALA A 156 -15.08 -4.31 -20.32
CA ALA A 156 -15.97 -3.48 -19.52
C ALA A 156 -17.26 -4.24 -19.18
N SER A 157 -17.18 -5.18 -18.25
CA SER A 157 -18.31 -5.94 -17.70
C SER A 157 -17.88 -6.58 -16.40
N SER A 158 -17.87 -5.77 -15.34
CA SER A 158 -18.36 -6.08 -13.99
C SER A 158 -18.24 -4.82 -13.14
N GLY A 159 -19.32 -4.05 -13.03
CA GLY A 159 -19.67 -3.22 -11.87
C GLY A 159 -18.66 -2.22 -11.27
N LEU A 160 -17.56 -1.87 -11.90
CA LEU A 160 -16.58 -0.92 -11.34
C LEU A 160 -17.08 0.53 -11.47
N ASP A 161 -17.75 1.03 -10.44
CA ASP A 161 -17.99 2.47 -10.30
C ASP A 161 -16.74 3.13 -9.68
N LEU A 162 -15.85 3.57 -10.57
CA LEU A 162 -14.48 4.05 -10.31
C LEU A 162 -14.41 5.42 -9.61
N MET A 163 -15.53 6.03 -9.23
CA MET A 163 -15.57 7.44 -8.80
C MET A 163 -15.24 7.70 -7.32
N ASN A 164 -14.74 6.74 -6.56
CA ASN A 164 -14.67 6.84 -5.10
C ASN A 164 -13.23 6.74 -4.54
N LEU A 165 -12.34 7.66 -4.95
CA LEU A 165 -10.88 7.61 -4.70
C LEU A 165 -10.28 8.80 -3.91
N ALA A 166 -10.97 9.33 -2.90
CA ALA A 166 -10.54 10.56 -2.21
C ALA A 166 -9.83 10.40 -0.83
N HIS A 167 -9.46 9.19 -0.38
CA HIS A 167 -8.90 8.97 0.99
C HIS A 167 -7.43 8.47 1.06
N SER A 168 -6.67 8.59 -0.03
CA SER A 168 -5.32 8.01 -0.24
C SER A 168 -4.18 8.59 0.63
N SER A 169 -4.37 9.72 1.31
CA SER A 169 -3.25 10.47 1.92
C SER A 169 -2.69 9.88 3.23
N ALA A 170 -3.51 9.28 4.10
CA ALA A 170 -3.04 8.80 5.40
C ALA A 170 -2.23 7.50 5.31
N ARG A 171 -2.64 6.58 4.43
CA ARG A 171 -1.91 5.31 4.18
C ARG A 171 -0.58 5.57 3.48
N GLN A 172 -0.55 6.48 2.52
CA GLN A 172 0.68 6.91 1.86
C GLN A 172 1.68 7.56 2.82
N GLN A 173 1.18 8.30 3.83
CA GLN A 173 2.02 8.87 4.89
C GLN A 173 2.60 7.80 5.82
N VAL A 174 1.80 6.80 6.22
CA VAL A 174 2.27 5.67 7.05
C VAL A 174 3.30 4.85 6.29
N ASP A 175 3.01 4.44 5.06
CA ASP A 175 3.92 3.59 4.26
C ASP A 175 5.21 4.32 3.88
N GLY A 176 5.11 5.61 3.54
CA GLY A 176 6.29 6.43 3.26
C GLY A 176 7.16 6.63 4.49
N LEU A 177 6.57 6.81 5.67
CA LEU A 177 7.30 6.93 6.92
C LEU A 177 7.94 5.60 7.35
N ARG A 178 7.23 4.48 7.20
CA ARG A 178 7.75 3.13 7.44
C ARG A 178 8.99 2.87 6.60
N ARG A 179 8.95 3.20 5.30
CA ARG A 179 10.13 3.07 4.40
C ARG A 179 11.32 3.91 4.86
N LEU A 180 11.09 5.14 5.35
CA LEU A 180 12.17 5.98 5.85
C LEU A 180 12.80 5.41 7.12
N LEU A 181 12.00 4.89 8.05
CA LEU A 181 12.47 4.28 9.29
C LEU A 181 13.23 2.97 9.01
N ASN A 182 12.67 2.09 8.20
CA ASN A 182 13.30 0.84 7.78
C ASN A 182 14.60 1.08 7.01
N GLY A 183 14.67 2.15 6.20
CA GLY A 183 15.90 2.55 5.50
C GLY A 183 16.93 3.25 6.39
N TRP A 184 16.54 3.75 7.56
CA TRP A 184 17.47 4.28 8.55
C TRP A 184 18.08 3.17 9.40
N ASP A 185 17.27 2.16 9.73
CA ASP A 185 17.66 0.92 10.41
C ASP A 185 18.62 1.13 11.58
N PHE A 186 18.28 2.05 12.49
CA PHE A 186 19.21 2.49 13.53
C PHE A 186 19.52 1.41 14.58
N ILE A 187 18.73 0.33 14.63
CA ILE A 187 18.98 -0.85 15.48
C ILE A 187 19.79 -1.91 14.70
N GLY A 188 19.74 -1.89 13.36
CA GLY A 188 20.45 -2.85 12.51
C GLY A 188 19.74 -4.21 12.38
N VAL A 189 18.43 -4.25 12.60
CA VAL A 189 17.63 -5.48 12.64
C VAL A 189 16.57 -5.53 11.54
N HIS A 190 16.44 -4.46 10.75
CA HIS A 190 15.51 -4.46 9.63
C HIS A 190 15.91 -5.56 8.64
N HIS A 191 14.96 -6.43 8.38
CA HIS A 191 15.06 -7.42 7.34
C HIS A 191 13.80 -7.29 6.48
N PRO A 192 13.94 -7.02 5.17
CA PRO A 192 12.80 -6.72 4.29
C PRO A 192 11.71 -7.79 4.24
N HIS A 193 12.01 -9.01 4.69
CA HIS A 193 11.11 -10.16 4.65
C HIS A 193 10.64 -10.64 6.02
N THR A 194 11.24 -10.20 7.12
CA THR A 194 10.94 -10.78 8.45
C THR A 194 10.69 -9.75 9.53
N ASN A 195 11.26 -8.54 9.40
CA ASN A 195 11.29 -7.54 10.47
C ASN A 195 10.97 -6.16 9.86
N VAL A 196 9.78 -6.02 9.27
CA VAL A 196 9.36 -4.80 8.55
C VAL A 196 8.62 -3.78 9.41
N ASP A 197 8.19 -4.20 10.61
CA ASP A 197 7.36 -3.49 11.57
C ASP A 197 8.12 -3.04 12.83
N GLU A 198 9.40 -3.38 12.96
CA GLU A 198 10.27 -3.06 14.11
C GLU A 198 10.23 -1.57 14.53
N TYR A 199 9.99 -0.69 13.56
CA TYR A 199 9.96 0.76 13.77
C TYR A 199 8.54 1.36 13.77
N ASP A 200 7.49 0.54 13.64
CA ASP A 200 6.12 1.02 13.49
C ASP A 200 5.62 1.82 14.71
N CYS A 201 6.15 1.51 15.89
CA CYS A 201 5.86 2.26 17.11
C CYS A 201 6.24 3.74 17.04
N LEU A 202 7.15 4.14 16.15
CA LEU A 202 7.54 5.53 15.93
C LEU A 202 6.64 6.25 14.91
N ILE A 203 5.88 5.53 14.09
CA ILE A 203 5.13 6.10 12.95
C ILE A 203 4.06 7.09 13.43
N GLY A 204 3.13 6.64 14.25
CA GLY A 204 2.03 7.48 14.74
C GLY A 204 2.51 8.75 15.47
N PRO A 205 3.43 8.62 16.45
CA PRO A 205 3.99 9.76 17.16
C PRO A 205 4.76 10.77 16.28
N LEU A 206 5.46 10.31 15.24
CA LEU A 206 6.18 11.20 14.31
C LEU A 206 5.21 11.92 13.37
N LEU A 207 4.20 11.22 12.82
CA LEU A 207 3.17 11.84 11.99
C LEU A 207 2.42 12.94 12.75
N ALA A 208 2.04 12.69 14.01
CA ALA A 208 1.38 13.68 14.84
C ALA A 208 2.23 14.95 15.02
N ARG A 209 3.53 14.80 15.28
CA ARG A 209 4.46 15.93 15.47
C ARG A 209 4.69 16.73 14.19
N MET A 210 4.85 16.05 13.06
CA MET A 210 5.00 16.71 11.76
C MET A 210 3.71 17.45 11.35
N ALA A 211 2.54 16.91 11.69
CA ALA A 211 1.25 17.58 11.47
C ALA A 211 1.09 18.86 12.32
N THR A 212 1.71 18.93 13.50
CA THR A 212 1.72 20.14 14.34
C THR A 212 2.77 21.19 13.94
N GLY A 213 3.55 20.95 12.89
CA GLY A 213 4.53 21.92 12.38
C GLY A 213 5.85 21.99 13.15
N THR A 214 6.29 20.88 13.75
CA THR A 214 7.54 20.84 14.53
C THR A 214 8.79 21.01 13.63
N ASN A 215 9.89 21.50 14.21
CA ASN A 215 11.15 21.71 13.48
C ASN A 215 12.14 20.53 13.67
N ALA A 216 13.30 20.60 12.99
CA ALA A 216 14.28 19.51 12.98
C ALA A 216 14.91 19.27 14.36
N ASP A 217 15.08 20.32 15.17
CA ASP A 217 15.62 20.21 16.52
C ASP A 217 14.63 19.50 17.44
N ASP A 218 13.34 19.83 17.37
CA ASP A 218 12.28 19.17 18.14
C ASP A 218 12.18 17.67 17.81
N LEU A 219 12.21 17.32 16.52
CA LEU A 219 12.23 15.92 16.08
C LEU A 219 13.48 15.19 16.55
N SER A 220 14.64 15.85 16.49
CA SER A 220 15.90 15.25 16.93
C SER A 220 15.89 14.99 18.44
N THR A 221 15.36 15.93 19.23
CA THR A 221 15.19 15.75 20.67
C THR A 221 14.24 14.61 20.99
N TYR A 222 13.10 14.54 20.29
CA TYR A 222 12.15 13.44 20.45
C TYR A 222 12.76 12.08 20.12
N LEU A 223 13.38 11.95 18.93
CA LEU A 223 14.01 10.71 18.50
C LEU A 223 15.12 10.27 19.45
N SER A 224 15.96 11.19 19.93
CA SER A 224 17.00 10.87 20.92
C SER A 224 16.42 10.35 22.23
N ALA A 225 15.34 10.96 22.71
CA ALA A 225 14.66 10.52 23.93
C ALA A 225 13.98 9.15 23.76
N GLU A 226 13.27 8.91 22.66
CA GLU A 226 12.61 7.63 22.39
C GLU A 226 13.59 6.50 22.13
N ILE A 227 14.64 6.74 21.33
CA ILE A 227 15.64 5.71 21.02
C ILE A 227 16.35 5.26 22.30
N ARG A 228 16.68 6.22 23.17
CA ARG A 228 17.29 5.90 24.46
C ARG A 228 16.31 5.24 25.43
N GLY A 229 15.09 5.75 25.53
CA GLY A 229 14.11 5.32 26.53
C GLY A 229 13.40 4.01 26.16
N HIS A 230 12.95 3.90 24.91
CA HIS A 230 12.15 2.79 24.41
C HIS A 230 13.01 1.64 23.89
N PHE A 231 14.09 1.95 23.16
CA PHE A 231 14.96 0.92 22.56
C PHE A 231 16.22 0.63 23.36
N GLY A 232 16.51 1.44 24.39
CA GLY A 232 17.65 1.21 25.28
C GLY A 232 19.03 1.40 24.64
N ILE A 233 19.10 1.98 23.44
CA ILE A 233 20.34 2.20 22.69
C ILE A 233 20.64 3.68 22.54
N THR A 234 21.88 3.99 22.14
CA THR A 234 22.28 5.36 21.82
C THR A 234 22.74 5.42 20.37
N VAL A 235 22.12 6.32 19.60
CA VAL A 235 22.50 6.65 18.22
C VAL A 235 23.18 8.02 18.25
N SER A 236 24.12 8.26 17.33
CA SER A 236 24.84 9.54 17.30
C SER A 236 23.89 10.72 17.00
N ASP A 237 24.11 11.84 17.69
CA ASP A 237 23.30 13.05 17.49
C ASP A 237 23.32 13.54 16.03
N THR A 238 24.46 13.34 15.33
CA THR A 238 24.60 13.63 13.90
C THR A 238 23.66 12.76 13.05
N SER A 239 23.56 11.47 13.34
CA SER A 239 22.66 10.54 12.62
C SER A 239 21.19 10.89 12.88
N ILE A 240 20.84 11.16 14.13
CA ILE A 240 19.48 11.56 14.53
C ILE A 240 19.07 12.87 13.83
N ARG A 241 19.95 13.88 13.84
CA ARG A 241 19.69 15.18 13.20
C ARG A 241 19.55 15.06 11.68
N ALA A 242 20.39 14.25 11.03
CA ALA A 242 20.29 13.99 9.60
C ALA A 242 18.96 13.30 9.25
N PHE A 243 18.53 12.33 10.07
CA PHE A 243 17.25 11.66 9.87
C PHE A 243 16.05 12.60 10.08
N ALA A 244 16.07 13.42 11.14
CA ALA A 244 15.04 14.43 11.39
C ALA A 244 14.87 15.43 10.22
N GLN A 245 15.98 15.87 9.61
CA GLN A 245 15.95 16.73 8.42
C GLN A 245 15.36 16.00 7.21
N ARG A 246 15.69 14.72 7.03
CA ARG A 246 15.14 13.88 5.95
C ARG A 246 13.63 13.71 6.11
N LEU A 247 13.13 13.49 7.33
CA LEU A 247 11.70 13.41 7.64
C LEU A 247 10.96 14.69 7.26
N LEU A 248 11.46 15.86 7.65
CA LEU A 248 10.82 17.14 7.34
C LEU A 248 10.86 17.47 5.85
N THR A 249 11.95 17.11 5.17
CA THR A 249 12.06 17.27 3.71
C THR A 249 11.02 16.41 3.00
N TRP A 250 10.90 15.13 3.39
CA TRP A 250 9.88 14.22 2.86
C TRP A 250 8.45 14.72 3.15
N TRP A 251 8.17 15.15 4.38
CA TRP A 251 6.87 15.68 4.78
C TRP A 251 6.50 16.93 3.98
N GLY A 252 7.43 17.86 3.80
CA GLY A 252 7.22 19.09 3.03
C GLY A 252 6.95 18.84 1.54
N THR A 253 7.59 17.84 0.93
CA THR A 253 7.32 17.44 -0.45
C THR A 253 5.93 16.83 -0.60
N ASN A 254 5.52 15.95 0.33
CA ASN A 254 4.19 15.32 0.30
C ASN A 254 3.03 16.27 0.61
N GLN A 255 3.28 17.41 1.25
CA GLN A 255 2.25 18.44 1.49
C GLN A 255 2.06 19.41 0.31
N LYS A 256 3.06 19.55 -0.58
CA LYS A 256 2.99 20.45 -1.76
C LYS A 256 2.23 19.85 -2.95
N HIS A 257 1.90 18.56 -2.89
CA HIS A 257 1.10 17.84 -3.88
C HIS A 257 -0.36 17.65 -3.44
N ARG A 258 -0.80 18.35 -2.38
CA ARG A 258 -2.21 18.56 -2.02
C ARG A 258 -2.71 19.88 -2.59
#